data_AF-A0A2L1DH76-F1
#
_entry.id   AF-A0A2L1DH76-F1
#
_cell.length_a   1.000
_cell.length_b   1.000
_cell.length_c   1.000
_cell.angle_alpha   90.00
_cell.angle_beta   90.00
_cell.angle_gamma   90.00
#
_symmetry.space_group_name_H-M   'P 1'
#
loop_
_entity.id
_entity.type
_entity.pdbx_description
1 polymer ?
#
loop_
_entity_poly.entity_id
_entity_poly.type
_entity_poly.pdbx_seq_one_letter_code
_entity_poly.pdbx_strand_id
1 'polypeptide(L)'
;MRAAKVPCVSLPFNLGIGGAMRAGYRYAAENGYHRAVQFDADGQHRADQIHVLLEGLDGGADMACGNRFAAGGYEVGRGRALAMGVLRVGVRMLTGQRFSDTSSGFRAVQQPLLSVFASEYPVEYMDSVETLVSACRAGYTVVEVPTLMLERACGAPQT
;
A
#
# COMPACT_ATOMS: atom_id res chain seq x y z
N MET A 1 -21.81 -13.80 1.53
CA MET A 1 -21.09 -15.06 1.27
C MET A 1 -19.81 -15.06 2.14
N ARG A 2 -19.83 -15.72 3.32
CA ARG A 2 -18.60 -15.99 4.11
C ARG A 2 -18.06 -17.34 3.65
N ALA A 3 -17.46 -17.39 2.47
CA ALA A 3 -17.13 -18.65 1.79
C ALA A 3 -15.79 -19.28 2.23
N ALA A 4 -15.02 -18.62 3.07
CA ALA A 4 -13.82 -19.18 3.70
C ALA A 4 -13.77 -18.72 5.17
N LYS A 5 -13.17 -19.52 6.07
CA LYS A 5 -12.92 -19.17 7.48
C LYS A 5 -11.86 -18.05 7.59
N VAL A 6 -12.12 -16.91 6.98
CA VAL A 6 -11.23 -15.74 7.01
C VAL A 6 -11.67 -14.85 8.16
N PRO A 7 -10.76 -14.48 9.09
CA PRO A 7 -11.06 -13.48 10.09
C PRO A 7 -11.54 -12.17 9.45
N CYS A 8 -12.62 -11.60 9.96
CA CYS A 8 -13.15 -10.33 9.49
C CYS A 8 -13.20 -9.34 10.65
N VAL A 9 -12.63 -8.15 10.43
CA VAL A 9 -12.75 -7.03 11.38
C VAL A 9 -13.91 -6.15 10.93
N SER A 10 -14.94 -6.00 11.77
CA SER A 10 -16.06 -5.09 11.52
C SER A 10 -15.90 -3.87 12.41
N LEU A 11 -15.88 -2.68 11.80
CA LEU A 11 -15.83 -1.42 12.55
C LEU A 11 -17.25 -0.98 12.91
N PRO A 12 -17.50 -0.49 14.15
CA PRO A 12 -18.82 -0.03 14.57
C PRO A 12 -19.25 1.27 13.88
N PHE A 13 -18.30 2.03 13.31
CA PHE A 13 -18.54 3.27 12.58
C PHE A 13 -17.69 3.28 11.30
N ASN A 14 -18.12 4.05 10.29
CA ASN A 14 -17.30 4.28 9.10
C ASN A 14 -16.14 5.23 9.45
N LEU A 15 -14.92 4.72 9.45
CA LEU A 15 -13.69 5.46 9.74
C LEU A 15 -12.86 5.77 8.47
N GLY A 16 -13.46 5.59 7.29
CA GLY A 16 -12.77 5.70 6.00
C GLY A 16 -11.71 4.61 5.79
N ILE A 17 -10.96 4.74 4.70
CA ILE A 17 -9.94 3.76 4.30
C ILE A 17 -8.82 3.64 5.33
N GLY A 18 -8.30 4.77 5.84
CA GLY A 18 -7.21 4.76 6.80
C GLY A 18 -7.58 4.12 8.14
N GLY A 19 -8.83 4.29 8.59
CA GLY A 19 -9.34 3.63 9.79
C GLY A 19 -9.47 2.11 9.61
N ALA A 20 -9.93 1.67 8.44
CA ALA A 20 -9.96 0.25 8.08
C ALA A 20 -8.55 -0.35 8.00
N MET A 21 -7.61 0.36 7.38
CA MET A 21 -6.21 -0.05 7.27
C MET A 21 -5.54 -0.18 8.63
N ARG A 22 -5.66 0.83 9.49
CA ARG A 22 -5.14 0.78 10.87
C ARG A 22 -5.71 -0.41 11.65
N ALA A 23 -7.00 -0.68 11.49
CA ALA A 23 -7.63 -1.83 12.14
C ALA A 23 -7.05 -3.17 11.67
N GLY A 24 -6.75 -3.30 10.37
CA GLY A 24 -6.05 -4.46 9.82
C GLY A 24 -4.64 -4.64 10.39
N TYR A 25 -3.82 -3.58 10.43
CA TYR A 25 -2.49 -3.62 11.02
C TYR A 25 -2.51 -3.93 12.51
N ARG A 26 -3.47 -3.34 13.25
CA ARG A 26 -3.66 -3.64 14.67
C ARG A 26 -4.02 -5.10 14.92
N TYR A 27 -4.96 -5.64 14.14
CA TYR A 27 -5.29 -7.06 14.19
C TYR A 27 -4.06 -7.93 13.93
N ALA A 28 -3.26 -7.58 12.91
CA ALA A 28 -2.04 -8.32 12.60
C ALA A 28 -1.04 -8.31 13.77
N ALA A 29 -0.80 -7.14 14.38
CA ALA A 29 0.09 -7.00 15.53
C ALA A 29 -0.41 -7.79 16.76
N GLU A 30 -1.69 -7.65 17.11
CA GLU A 30 -2.30 -8.31 18.27
C GLU A 30 -2.32 -9.84 18.17
N ASN A 31 -2.30 -10.38 16.95
CA ASN A 31 -2.28 -11.83 16.69
C ASN A 31 -0.88 -12.38 16.41
N GLY A 32 0.18 -11.59 16.61
CA GLY A 32 1.57 -12.05 16.48
C GLY A 32 2.05 -12.22 15.04
N TYR A 33 1.40 -11.57 14.07
CA TYR A 33 1.90 -11.57 12.69
C TYR A 33 3.11 -10.62 12.56
N HIS A 34 4.14 -11.08 11.85
CA HIS A 34 5.37 -10.31 11.63
C HIS A 34 5.36 -9.51 10.32
N ARG A 35 4.45 -9.85 9.40
CA ARG A 35 4.30 -9.23 8.09
C ARG A 35 2.83 -9.03 7.78
N ALA A 36 2.50 -7.95 7.07
CA ALA A 36 1.17 -7.67 6.58
C ALA A 36 1.22 -7.20 5.13
N VAL A 37 0.25 -7.62 4.32
CA VAL A 37 0.10 -7.25 2.92
C VAL A 37 -1.22 -6.51 2.75
N GLN A 38 -1.17 -5.35 2.11
CA GLN A 38 -2.28 -4.49 1.77
C GLN A 38 -2.52 -4.55 0.25
N PHE A 39 -3.79 -4.73 -0.14
CA PHE A 39 -4.22 -4.68 -1.53
C PHE A 39 -5.72 -4.43 -1.62
N ASP A 40 -6.16 -3.82 -2.72
CA ASP A 40 -7.58 -3.53 -2.96
C ASP A 40 -8.38 -4.80 -3.32
N ALA A 41 -9.61 -4.87 -2.82
CA ALA A 41 -10.53 -5.99 -3.07
C ALA A 41 -11.28 -5.90 -4.41
N ASP A 42 -10.89 -4.98 -5.31
CA ASP A 42 -11.53 -4.75 -6.61
C ASP A 42 -11.08 -5.73 -7.72
N GLY A 43 -10.18 -6.65 -7.37
CA GLY A 43 -9.67 -7.68 -8.28
C GLY A 43 -8.59 -7.20 -9.25
N GLN A 44 -8.13 -5.94 -9.16
CA GLN A 44 -7.03 -5.44 -10.00
C GLN A 44 -5.67 -5.99 -9.60
N HIS A 45 -5.49 -6.26 -8.31
CA HIS A 45 -4.29 -6.88 -7.77
C HIS A 45 -4.40 -8.39 -7.83
N ARG A 46 -3.51 -9.02 -8.59
CA ARG A 46 -3.43 -10.47 -8.61
C ARG A 46 -2.75 -10.94 -7.33
N ALA A 47 -3.38 -11.88 -6.61
CA ALA A 47 -2.79 -12.49 -5.42
C ALA A 47 -1.44 -13.17 -5.73
N ASP A 48 -1.26 -13.62 -6.97
CA ASP A 48 0.01 -14.15 -7.44
C ASP A 48 1.13 -13.12 -7.48
N GLN A 49 0.91 -11.81 -7.30
CA GLN A 49 1.97 -10.80 -7.22
C GLN A 49 2.44 -10.54 -5.78
N ILE A 50 1.81 -11.15 -4.77
CA ILE A 50 2.17 -10.93 -3.36
C ILE A 50 3.62 -11.38 -3.09
N HIS A 51 4.09 -12.46 -3.74
CA HIS A 51 5.46 -12.94 -3.59
C HIS A 51 6.50 -11.87 -3.90
N VAL A 52 6.26 -11.02 -4.90
CA VAL A 52 7.18 -9.94 -5.28
C VAL A 52 7.34 -8.90 -4.17
N LEU A 53 6.26 -8.58 -3.45
CA LEU A 53 6.33 -7.72 -2.27
C LEU A 53 7.12 -8.39 -1.13
N LEU A 54 6.90 -9.69 -0.92
CA LEU A 54 7.60 -10.46 0.11
C LEU A 54 9.10 -10.57 -0.17
N GLU A 55 9.51 -10.74 -1.43
CA GLU A 55 10.91 -10.70 -1.86
C GLU A 55 11.57 -9.35 -1.51
N GLY A 56 10.85 -8.24 -1.68
CA GLY A 56 11.32 -6.93 -1.25
C GLY A 56 11.58 -6.86 0.27
N LEU A 57 10.72 -7.46 1.08
CA LEU A 57 10.91 -7.57 2.53
C LEU A 57 12.05 -8.52 2.91
N ASP A 58 12.21 -9.63 2.19
CA ASP A 58 13.30 -10.59 2.38
C ASP A 58 14.66 -9.99 2.02
N GLY A 59 14.69 -9.00 1.12
CA GLY A 59 15.85 -8.15 0.84
C GLY A 59 16.21 -7.18 1.97
N GLY A 60 15.46 -7.18 3.08
CA GLY A 60 15.73 -6.35 4.27
C GLY A 60 14.98 -5.02 4.31
N ALA A 61 14.02 -4.78 3.40
CA ALA A 61 13.19 -3.58 3.45
C ALA A 61 12.11 -3.68 4.53
N ASP A 62 11.82 -2.60 5.24
CA ASP A 62 10.71 -2.55 6.20
C ASP A 62 9.35 -2.45 5.49
N MET A 63 9.34 -1.86 4.29
CA MET A 63 8.18 -1.77 3.41
C MET A 63 8.55 -2.00 1.95
N ALA A 64 7.71 -2.77 1.24
CA ALA A 64 7.77 -2.92 -0.21
C ALA A 64 6.49 -2.34 -0.83
N CYS A 65 6.64 -1.53 -1.87
CA CYS A 65 5.55 -0.94 -2.65
C CYS A 65 5.54 -1.50 -4.08
N GLY A 66 4.39 -1.96 -4.54
CA GLY A 66 4.22 -2.41 -5.92
C GLY A 66 4.22 -1.25 -6.91
N ASN A 67 5.08 -1.33 -7.91
CA ASN A 67 5.19 -0.36 -9.00
C ASN A 67 4.49 -0.91 -10.24
N ARG A 68 3.29 -0.39 -10.52
CA ARG A 68 2.48 -0.81 -11.68
C ARG A 68 2.99 -0.29 -13.03
N PHE A 69 3.91 0.67 -13.03
CA PHE A 69 4.47 1.24 -14.27
C PHE A 69 5.70 0.49 -14.75
N ALA A 70 6.35 -0.29 -13.89
CA ALA A 70 7.61 -0.97 -14.21
C ALA A 70 7.47 -2.04 -15.30
N ALA A 71 6.32 -2.70 -15.38
CA ALA A 71 6.10 -3.82 -16.28
C ALA A 71 5.62 -3.44 -17.69
N GLY A 72 5.42 -2.14 -17.98
CA GLY A 72 5.01 -1.67 -19.30
C GLY A 72 3.64 -2.21 -19.74
N GLY A 73 2.56 -1.58 -19.27
CA GLY A 73 1.19 -2.00 -19.61
C GLY A 73 0.08 -1.24 -18.89
N TYR A 74 0.42 -0.36 -17.94
CA TYR A 74 -0.55 0.49 -17.26
C TYR A 74 -0.47 1.92 -17.80
N GLU A 75 -1.46 2.31 -18.60
CA GLU A 75 -1.58 3.68 -19.12
C GLU A 75 -2.45 4.55 -18.21
N VAL A 76 -2.00 5.79 -18.00
CA VAL A 76 -2.75 6.80 -17.26
C VAL A 76 -3.02 7.99 -18.17
N GLY A 77 -4.25 8.52 -18.10
CA GLY A 77 -4.59 9.75 -18.81
C GLY A 77 -3.68 10.92 -18.41
N ARG A 78 -3.46 11.86 -19.34
CA ARG A 78 -2.50 12.97 -19.20
C ARG A 78 -2.65 13.78 -17.90
N GLY A 79 -3.88 14.07 -17.48
CA GLY A 79 -4.13 14.81 -16.22
C GLY A 79 -3.66 14.02 -14.99
N ARG A 80 -3.96 12.72 -14.94
CA ARG A 80 -3.49 11.82 -13.87
C ARG A 80 -1.97 11.68 -13.90
N ALA A 81 -1.37 11.56 -15.08
CA ALA A 81 0.08 11.50 -15.24
C ALA A 81 0.77 12.76 -14.66
N LEU A 82 0.21 13.95 -14.92
CA LEU A 82 0.73 15.20 -14.36
C LEU A 82 0.62 15.24 -12.83
N ALA A 83 -0.55 14.90 -12.28
CA ALA A 83 -0.75 14.85 -10.83
C ALA A 83 0.23 13.88 -10.15
N MET A 84 0.42 12.69 -10.73
CA MET A 84 1.41 11.72 -10.25
C MET A 84 2.84 12.27 -10.35
N GLY A 85 3.16 13.01 -11.41
CA GLY A 85 4.45 13.70 -11.54
C GLY A 85 4.73 14.69 -10.41
N VAL A 86 3.74 15.51 -10.05
CA VAL A 86 3.83 16.45 -8.91
C VAL A 86 4.06 15.69 -7.60
N LEU A 87 3.31 14.61 -7.37
CA LEU A 87 3.48 13.79 -6.17
C LEU A 87 4.87 13.15 -6.09
N ARG A 88 5.41 12.64 -7.20
CA ARG A 88 6.78 12.08 -7.26
C ARG A 88 7.82 13.11 -6.85
N VAL A 89 7.70 14.34 -7.34
CA VAL A 89 8.61 15.44 -6.98
C VAL A 89 8.48 15.77 -5.49
N GLY A 90 7.25 15.91 -4.98
CA GLY A 90 7.00 16.19 -3.57
C GLY A 90 7.57 15.12 -2.63
N VAL A 91 7.30 13.84 -2.92
CA VAL A 91 7.85 12.72 -2.13
C VAL A 91 9.37 12.73 -2.17
N ARG A 92 9.99 12.98 -3.34
CA ARG A 92 11.45 13.07 -3.44
C ARG A 92 12.01 14.21 -2.60
N MET A 93 11.36 15.36 -2.58
CA MET A 93 11.80 16.49 -1.75
C MET A 93 11.66 16.20 -0.25
N LEU A 94 10.62 15.47 0.16
CA LEU A 94 10.34 15.18 1.56
C LEU A 94 11.13 13.99 2.13
N THR A 95 11.47 13.01 1.29
CA THR A 95 12.10 11.73 1.70
C THR A 95 13.54 11.58 1.21
N GLY A 96 13.97 12.38 0.22
CA GLY A 96 15.25 12.21 -0.47
C GLY A 96 15.29 11.03 -1.46
N GLN A 97 14.26 10.18 -1.48
CA GLN A 97 14.21 8.95 -2.28
C GLN A 97 13.37 9.13 -3.56
N ARG A 98 13.63 8.31 -4.58
CA ARG A 98 12.88 8.33 -5.83
C ARG A 98 11.89 7.16 -5.85
N PHE A 99 10.62 7.50 -6.00
CA PHE A 99 9.53 6.54 -6.20
C PHE A 99 8.84 6.81 -7.54
N SER A 100 8.55 5.75 -8.26
CA SER A 100 7.85 5.72 -9.55
C SER A 100 6.34 5.65 -9.34
N ASP A 101 5.86 4.98 -8.30
CA ASP A 101 4.45 4.91 -7.93
C ASP A 101 4.21 5.22 -6.46
N THR A 102 4.09 6.51 -6.17
CA THR A 102 3.82 7.01 -4.81
C THR A 102 2.38 6.74 -4.34
N SER A 103 1.51 6.29 -5.23
CA SER A 103 0.06 6.16 -5.02
C SER A 103 -0.43 4.71 -5.06
N SER A 104 0.49 3.74 -5.06
CA SER A 104 0.12 2.32 -5.05
C SER A 104 -0.42 1.92 -3.68
N GLY A 105 -1.61 1.33 -3.65
CA GLY A 105 -2.15 0.66 -2.46
C GLY A 105 -1.64 -0.77 -2.28
N PHE A 106 -0.85 -1.29 -3.24
CA PHE A 106 -0.29 -2.64 -3.16
C PHE A 106 1.03 -2.64 -2.42
N ARG A 107 1.01 -3.07 -1.15
CA ARG A 107 2.16 -2.91 -0.24
C ARG A 107 2.32 -4.11 0.68
N ALA A 108 3.55 -4.35 1.10
CA ALA A 108 3.82 -5.22 2.23
C ALA A 108 4.68 -4.48 3.24
N VAL A 109 4.44 -4.73 4.53
CA VAL A 109 5.22 -4.20 5.65
C VAL A 109 5.63 -5.33 6.56
N GLN A 110 6.78 -5.19 7.19
CA GLN A 110 7.23 -6.09 8.25
C GLN A 110 7.52 -5.35 9.56
N GLN A 111 7.76 -6.12 10.62
CA GLN A 111 8.28 -5.55 11.86
C GLN A 111 9.64 -4.90 11.62
N PRO A 112 9.93 -3.75 12.25
CA PRO A 112 9.14 -3.09 13.29
C PRO A 112 8.04 -2.14 12.76
N LEU A 113 8.05 -1.80 11.47
CA LEU A 113 7.12 -0.83 10.87
C LEU A 113 5.64 -1.24 11.00
N LEU A 114 5.34 -2.54 10.96
CA LEU A 114 3.99 -3.06 11.19
C LEU A 114 3.41 -2.56 12.53
N SER A 115 4.20 -2.57 13.61
CA SER A 115 3.76 -2.11 14.93
C SER A 115 3.52 -0.60 14.97
N VAL A 116 4.31 0.17 14.21
CA VAL A 116 4.09 1.61 14.04
C VAL A 116 2.76 1.84 13.35
N PHE A 117 2.48 1.14 12.24
CA PHE A 117 1.22 1.30 11.51
C PHE A 117 0.01 0.80 12.31
N ALA A 118 0.14 -0.22 13.17
CA ALA A 118 -0.93 -0.58 14.10
C ALA A 118 -1.36 0.61 15.00
N SER A 119 -0.42 1.48 15.35
CA SER A 119 -0.63 2.60 16.29
C SER A 119 -0.86 3.94 15.61
N GLU A 120 -0.23 4.19 14.46
CA GLU A 120 -0.08 5.53 13.89
C GLU A 120 -0.35 5.56 12.38
N TYR A 121 -1.02 4.56 11.81
CA TYR A 121 -1.36 4.58 10.39
C TYR A 121 -2.17 5.83 10.03
N PRO A 122 -1.73 6.62 9.03
CA PRO A 122 -2.42 7.80 8.54
C PRO A 122 -3.89 7.53 8.18
N VAL A 123 -4.78 8.34 8.73
CA VAL A 123 -6.23 8.13 8.59
C VAL A 123 -6.86 8.98 7.48
N GLU A 124 -6.08 9.93 6.92
CA GLU A 124 -6.56 10.93 5.97
C GLU A 124 -6.45 10.49 4.49
N TYR A 125 -6.97 11.34 3.59
CA TYR A 125 -7.36 11.03 2.20
C TYR A 125 -6.22 10.59 1.26
N MET A 126 -4.95 10.78 1.64
CA MET A 126 -3.76 10.40 0.86
C MET A 126 -2.92 9.33 1.57
N ASP A 127 -3.60 8.34 2.13
CA ASP A 127 -3.02 7.26 2.94
C ASP A 127 -1.72 6.68 2.34
N SER A 128 -1.72 6.44 1.04
CA SER A 128 -0.63 5.84 0.28
C SER A 128 0.62 6.75 0.23
N VAL A 129 0.45 8.04 -0.03
CA VAL A 129 1.60 8.96 -0.10
C VAL A 129 2.10 9.26 1.31
N GLU A 130 1.18 9.46 2.26
CA GLU A 130 1.51 9.84 3.62
C GLU A 130 2.23 8.71 4.37
N THR A 131 1.77 7.47 4.25
CA THR A 131 2.45 6.29 4.82
C THR A 131 3.85 6.11 4.26
N LEU A 132 4.03 6.31 2.95
CA LEU A 132 5.32 6.24 2.28
C LEU A 132 6.29 7.29 2.83
N VAL A 133 5.83 8.53 2.87
CA VAL A 133 6.64 9.66 3.38
C VAL A 133 6.95 9.48 4.86
N SER A 134 5.97 9.06 5.67
CA SER A 134 6.12 8.82 7.10
C SER A 134 7.15 7.71 7.37
N ALA A 135 7.05 6.57 6.67
CA ALA A 135 8.00 5.48 6.81
C ALA A 135 9.44 5.92 6.47
N CYS A 136 9.63 6.58 5.32
CA CYS A 136 10.94 7.11 4.94
C CYS A 136 11.48 8.13 5.96
N ARG A 137 10.65 9.05 6.47
CA ARG A 137 11.05 10.08 7.43
C ARG A 137 11.37 9.52 8.82
N ALA A 138 10.73 8.41 9.20
CA ALA A 138 11.04 7.68 10.41
C ALA A 138 12.31 6.81 10.28
N GLY A 139 12.97 6.83 9.13
CA GLY A 139 14.24 6.12 8.90
C GLY A 139 14.09 4.67 8.45
N TYR A 140 12.87 4.24 8.11
CA TYR A 140 12.63 2.89 7.60
C TYR A 140 13.06 2.74 6.14
N THR A 141 13.51 1.53 5.80
CA THR A 141 13.91 1.16 4.45
C THR A 141 12.68 0.82 3.63
N VAL A 142 12.45 1.57 2.55
CA VAL A 142 11.32 1.38 1.65
C VAL A 142 11.82 1.10 0.24
N VAL A 143 11.29 0.06 -0.40
CA VAL A 143 11.66 -0.33 -1.77
C VAL A 143 10.46 -0.35 -2.71
N GLU A 144 10.69 -0.07 -3.98
CA GLU A 144 9.72 -0.35 -5.04
C GLU A 144 10.04 -1.68 -5.71
N VAL A 145 9.02 -2.50 -5.91
CA VAL A 145 9.14 -3.76 -6.63
C VAL A 145 8.23 -3.75 -7.85
N PRO A 146 8.67 -4.28 -9.01
CA PRO A 146 7.87 -4.27 -10.23
C PRO A 146 6.67 -5.21 -10.09
N THR A 147 5.45 -4.71 -10.32
CA THR A 147 4.23 -5.54 -10.18
C THR A 147 3.31 -5.39 -11.38
N LEU A 148 2.68 -6.49 -11.79
CA LEU A 148 1.64 -6.47 -12.81
C LEU A 148 0.30 -6.07 -12.20
N MET A 149 -0.38 -5.10 -12.82
CA MET A 149 -1.75 -4.70 -12.46
C MET A 149 -2.68 -5.03 -13.62
N LEU A 150 -3.82 -5.67 -13.35
CA LEU A 150 -4.84 -5.93 -14.35
C LEU A 150 -5.73 -4.70 -14.56
N GLU A 151 -6.28 -4.56 -15.77
CA GLU A 151 -7.40 -3.64 -15.99
C GLU A 151 -8.59 -4.04 -15.12
N ARG A 152 -9.33 -3.03 -14.65
CA ARG A 152 -10.45 -3.19 -13.72
C ARG A 152 -11.55 -4.01 -14.39
N ALA A 153 -11.89 -5.17 -13.83
CA ALA A 153 -12.89 -6.06 -14.43
C ALA A 153 -14.34 -5.57 -14.23
N CYS A 154 -14.62 -4.82 -13.15
CA CYS A 154 -15.95 -4.31 -12.83
C CYS A 154 -15.94 -3.23 -11.71
N GLY A 155 -16.86 -2.26 -11.79
CA GLY A 155 -17.10 -1.22 -10.76
C GLY A 155 -16.87 0.22 -11.26
N ALA A 156 -17.82 1.12 -10.97
CA ALA A 156 -17.65 2.55 -11.23
C ALA A 156 -16.76 3.19 -10.15
N PRO A 157 -15.89 4.16 -10.51
CA PRO A 157 -15.14 4.92 -9.50
C PRO A 157 -16.14 5.59 -8.54
N GLN A 158 -15.90 5.47 -7.24
CA GLN A 158 -16.62 6.28 -6.27
C GLN A 158 -16.15 7.73 -6.47
N THR A 159 -17.06 8.56 -6.99
CA THR A 159 -16.89 10.02 -7.15
C THR A 159 -17.12 10.76 -5.85
#